data_AF-A0A378JJS8-F1
#
_entry.id   AF-A0A378JJS8-F1
#
_cell.length_a   1.000
_cell.length_b   1.000
_cell.length_c   1.000
_cell.angle_alpha   90.00
_cell.angle_beta   90.00
_cell.angle_gamma   90.00
#
_symmetry.space_group_name_H-M   'P 1'
#
loop_
_entity.id
_entity.type
_entity.pdbx_description
1 polymer ?
#
loop_
_entity_poly.entity_id
_entity_poly.type
_entity_poly.pdbx_seq_one_letter_code
_entity_poly.pdbx_strand_id
1 'polypeptide(L)'
;MSFILTIFSAIIIFILSQFVLKLILEPIFELKKIMGLISYTLLLFRSKLTNAVADNEVSKEVKTCSSKLLAIYSTIPLYRYLYKIFYLPSYTELLEAARNLNLIHSYMLEGYKEHIKSCNLKIHLPIEISNAIDKIGELLNVTTSYQEETNT
;
A
#
# COMPACT_ATOMS: atom_id res chain seq x y z
N MET A 1 -47.45 2.10 25.02
CA MET A 1 -46.11 1.52 25.24
C MET A 1 -45.29 1.28 23.95
N SER A 2 -45.87 1.30 22.76
CA SER A 2 -45.14 0.97 21.51
C SER A 2 -44.32 2.11 20.91
N PHE A 3 -44.72 3.37 21.08
CA PHE A 3 -44.03 4.52 20.47
C PHE A 3 -42.59 4.71 20.97
N ILE A 4 -42.40 4.58 22.29
CA ILE A 4 -41.08 4.68 22.94
C ILE A 4 -40.15 3.58 22.42
N LEU A 5 -40.64 2.34 22.29
CA LEU A 5 -39.87 1.22 21.74
C LEU A 5 -39.42 1.47 20.30
N THR A 6 -40.28 2.05 19.45
CA THR A 6 -39.92 2.39 18.07
C THR A 6 -38.81 3.46 18.03
N ILE A 7 -38.90 4.50 18.86
CA ILE A 7 -37.86 5.54 18.95
C ILE A 7 -36.53 4.92 19.40
N PHE A 8 -36.55 4.11 20.46
CA PHE A 8 -35.32 3.45 20.94
C PHE A 8 -34.74 2.50 19.89
N SER A 9 -35.57 1.76 19.17
CA SER A 9 -35.13 0.89 18.07
C SER A 9 -34.44 1.69 16.97
N ALA A 10 -35.01 2.82 16.55
CA ALA A 10 -34.40 3.70 15.55
C ALA A 10 -33.04 4.25 16.00
N ILE A 11 -32.93 4.66 17.27
CA ILE A 11 -31.65 5.14 17.86
C ILE A 11 -30.61 4.03 17.86
N ILE A 12 -30.98 2.80 18.24
CA ILE A 12 -30.06 1.66 18.25
C ILE A 12 -29.56 1.35 16.84
N ILE A 13 -30.46 1.30 15.85
CA ILE A 13 -30.09 1.07 14.45
C ILE A 13 -29.15 2.18 13.95
N PHE A 14 -29.45 3.44 14.29
CA PHE A 14 -28.61 4.57 13.93
C PHE A 14 -27.20 4.46 14.53
N ILE A 15 -27.10 4.15 15.83
CA ILE A 15 -25.81 3.95 16.51
C ILE A 15 -25.05 2.81 15.84
N LEU A 16 -25.70 1.68 15.57
CA LEU A 16 -25.07 0.52 14.93
C LEU A 16 -24.54 0.87 13.53
N SER A 17 -25.29 1.66 12.76
CA SER A 17 -24.87 2.17 11.45
C SER A 17 -23.60 3.04 11.56
N GLN A 18 -23.56 3.95 12.54
CA GLN A 18 -22.38 4.79 12.79
C GLN A 18 -21.15 3.97 13.19
N PHE A 19 -21.34 2.91 13.98
CA PHE A 19 -20.26 1.98 14.30
C PHE A 19 -19.72 1.31 13.05
N VAL A 20 -20.57 0.76 12.17
CA VAL A 20 -20.10 0.15 10.92
C VAL A 20 -19.36 1.16 10.05
N LEU A 21 -19.88 2.39 9.93
CA LEU A 21 -19.25 3.45 9.15
C LEU A 21 -17.84 3.79 9.66
N LYS A 22 -17.71 4.11 10.95
CA LYS A 22 -16.44 4.58 11.52
C LYS A 22 -15.43 3.47 11.75
N LEU A 23 -15.89 2.31 12.19
CA LEU A 23 -15.01 1.22 12.61
C LEU A 23 -14.54 0.36 11.43
N ILE A 24 -15.36 0.22 10.39
CA ILE A 24 -15.06 -0.65 9.25
C ILE A 24 -14.79 0.17 8.00
N LEU A 25 -15.71 1.06 7.62
CA LEU A 25 -15.65 1.67 6.29
C LEU A 25 -14.57 2.75 6.18
N GLU A 26 -14.42 3.61 7.19
CA GLU A 26 -13.36 4.63 7.25
C GLU A 26 -11.94 4.04 7.10
N PRO A 27 -11.49 3.05 7.91
CA PRO A 27 -10.14 2.52 7.78
C PRO A 27 -9.93 1.75 6.47
N ILE A 28 -10.98 1.15 5.89
CA ILE A 28 -10.93 0.55 4.55
C ILE A 28 -10.68 1.61 3.48
N PHE A 29 -11.40 2.73 3.53
CA PHE A 29 -11.17 3.84 2.59
C PHE A 29 -9.78 4.44 2.76
N GLU A 30 -9.29 4.55 3.99
CA GLU A 30 -7.94 5.03 4.26
C GLU A 30 -6.87 4.09 3.68
N LEU A 31 -7.04 2.76 3.82
CA LEU A 31 -6.15 1.80 3.16
C LEU A 31 -6.14 1.98 1.63
N LYS A 32 -7.31 2.13 1.00
CA LYS A 32 -7.38 2.39 -0.46
C LYS A 32 -6.71 3.72 -0.85
N LYS A 33 -6.81 4.76 0.00
CA LYS A 33 -6.06 6.01 -0.22
C LYS A 33 -4.55 5.81 -0.14
N ILE A 34 -4.06 4.99 0.80
CA ILE A 34 -2.63 4.65 0.89
C ILE A 34 -2.17 3.86 -0.33
N MET A 35 -2.98 2.92 -0.83
CA MET A 35 -2.70 2.20 -2.08
C MET A 35 -2.61 3.15 -3.28
N GLY A 36 -3.53 4.12 -3.38
CA GLY A 36 -3.47 5.18 -4.38
C GLY A 36 -2.23 6.08 -4.22
N LEU A 37 -1.82 6.39 -2.99
CA LEU A 37 -0.59 7.13 -2.71
C LEU A 37 0.66 6.35 -3.14
N ILE A 38 0.69 5.03 -2.93
CA ILE A 38 1.77 4.15 -3.40
C ILE A 38 1.87 4.23 -4.93
N SER A 39 0.76 4.04 -5.63
CA SER A 39 0.68 4.17 -7.09
C SER A 39 1.21 5.53 -7.56
N TYR A 40 0.72 6.62 -6.95
CA TYR A 40 1.17 7.97 -7.23
C TYR A 40 2.67 8.14 -7.04
N THR A 41 3.22 7.71 -5.90
CA THR A 41 4.65 7.86 -5.58
C THR A 41 5.52 7.07 -6.56
N LEU A 42 5.14 5.84 -6.89
CA LEU A 42 5.88 5.00 -7.85
C LEU A 42 5.85 5.60 -9.26
N LEU A 43 4.72 6.14 -9.70
CA LEU A 43 4.58 6.80 -11.00
C LEU A 43 5.36 8.12 -11.06
N LEU A 44 5.24 8.95 -10.02
CA LEU A 44 5.91 10.24 -9.92
C LEU A 44 7.44 10.10 -10.02
N PHE A 45 8.00 9.13 -9.31
CA PHE A 45 9.44 8.90 -9.28
C PHE A 45 9.92 7.83 -10.25
N ARG A 46 9.07 7.37 -11.18
CA ARG A 46 9.35 6.23 -12.05
C ARG A 46 10.70 6.32 -12.75
N SER A 47 11.02 7.47 -13.35
CA SER A 47 12.30 7.67 -14.04
C SER A 47 13.52 7.51 -13.12
N LYS A 48 13.45 8.02 -11.89
CA LYS A 48 14.53 7.85 -10.90
C LYS A 48 14.64 6.39 -10.44
N LEU A 49 13.49 5.75 -10.22
CA LEU A 49 13.40 4.36 -9.78
C LEU A 49 13.92 3.38 -10.84
N THR A 50 13.43 3.44 -12.08
CA THR A 50 13.80 2.51 -13.15
C THR A 50 15.26 2.69 -13.60
N ASN A 51 15.82 3.89 -13.45
CA ASN A 51 17.24 4.14 -13.70
C ASN A 51 18.11 3.89 -12.46
N ALA A 52 17.53 3.45 -11.34
CA ALA A 52 18.19 3.27 -10.05
C ALA A 52 19.06 4.47 -9.65
N VAL A 53 18.57 5.69 -9.87
CA VAL A 53 19.27 6.94 -9.48
C VAL A 53 19.06 7.13 -7.99
N ALA A 54 20.11 6.93 -7.19
CA ALA A 54 20.02 7.05 -5.73
C ALA A 54 19.59 8.47 -5.35
N ASP A 55 18.62 8.55 -4.45
CA ASP A 55 17.99 9.78 -4.00
C ASP A 55 17.33 9.50 -2.64
N ASN A 56 17.87 10.11 -1.59
CA ASN A 56 17.41 9.90 -0.22
C ASN A 56 15.97 10.41 -0.01
N GLU A 57 15.51 11.42 -0.76
CA GLU A 57 14.13 11.91 -0.67
C GLU A 57 13.16 10.88 -1.25
N VAL A 58 13.46 10.34 -2.44
CA VAL A 58 12.66 9.26 -3.05
C VAL A 58 12.65 8.02 -2.15
N SER A 59 13.83 7.64 -1.64
CA SER A 59 13.99 6.54 -0.70
C SER A 59 13.10 6.71 0.54
N LYS A 60 13.06 7.92 1.10
CA LYS A 60 12.22 8.25 2.26
C LYS A 60 10.73 8.19 1.94
N GLU A 61 10.29 8.75 0.82
CA GLU A 61 8.88 8.70 0.40
C GLU A 61 8.39 7.26 0.20
N VAL A 62 9.19 6.42 -0.45
CA VAL A 62 8.89 4.99 -0.62
C VAL A 62 8.83 4.28 0.75
N LYS A 63 9.77 4.58 1.65
CA LYS A 63 9.74 4.02 3.02
C LYS A 63 8.50 4.44 3.78
N THR A 64 8.10 5.70 3.68
CA THR A 64 6.87 6.23 4.29
C THR A 64 5.63 5.52 3.75
N CYS A 65 5.60 5.21 2.45
CA CYS A 65 4.51 4.43 1.88
C CYS A 65 4.44 3.01 2.49
N SER A 66 5.59 2.33 2.62
CA SER A 66 5.66 0.98 3.22
C SER A 66 5.16 0.95 4.67
N SER A 67 5.54 1.96 5.48
CA SER A 67 5.16 2.01 6.88
C SER A 67 3.69 2.39 7.05
N LYS A 68 3.18 3.34 6.26
CA LYS A 68 1.75 3.69 6.25
C LYS A 68 0.87 2.50 5.87
N LEU A 69 1.28 1.69 4.88
CA LEU A 69 0.52 0.52 4.43
C LEU A 69 0.30 -0.50 5.57
N LEU A 70 1.36 -0.82 6.31
CA LEU A 70 1.26 -1.75 7.44
C LEU A 70 0.57 -1.13 8.65
N ALA A 71 0.78 0.17 8.90
CA ALA A 71 0.12 0.88 9.99
C ALA A 71 -1.40 0.90 9.79
N ILE A 72 -1.89 1.26 8.59
CA ILE A 72 -3.34 1.35 8.35
C ILE A 72 -4.00 -0.03 8.30
N TYR A 73 -3.30 -1.06 7.82
CA TYR A 73 -3.80 -2.43 7.93
C TYR A 73 -4.14 -2.81 9.38
N SER A 74 -3.27 -2.44 10.34
CA SER A 74 -3.44 -2.78 11.75
C SER A 74 -4.66 -2.13 12.42
N THR A 75 -5.26 -1.12 11.79
CA THR A 75 -6.45 -0.43 12.31
C THR A 75 -7.76 -1.09 11.86
N ILE A 76 -7.74 -1.96 10.84
CA ILE A 76 -8.94 -2.57 10.28
C ILE A 76 -9.31 -3.83 11.11
N PRO A 77 -10.42 -3.82 11.85
CA PRO A 77 -10.85 -5.00 12.60
C PRO A 77 -11.35 -6.08 11.64
N LEU A 78 -11.20 -7.35 12.03
CA LEU A 78 -11.74 -8.48 11.27
C LEU A 78 -11.29 -8.52 9.78
N TYR A 79 -10.11 -7.98 9.47
CA TYR A 79 -9.57 -7.90 8.11
C TYR A 79 -9.64 -9.23 7.35
N ARG A 80 -9.40 -10.34 8.05
CA ARG A 80 -9.48 -11.72 7.54
C ARG A 80 -10.79 -12.03 6.79
N TYR A 81 -11.89 -11.37 7.15
CA TYR A 81 -13.18 -11.55 6.47
C TYR A 81 -13.48 -10.40 5.51
N LEU A 82 -13.13 -9.17 5.90
CA LEU A 82 -13.47 -7.97 5.14
C LEU A 82 -12.69 -7.83 3.83
N TYR A 83 -11.47 -8.36 3.73
CA TYR A 83 -10.65 -8.17 2.53
C TYR A 83 -11.32 -8.69 1.26
N LYS A 84 -12.01 -9.83 1.34
CA LYS A 84 -12.77 -10.39 0.21
C LYS A 84 -13.99 -9.56 -0.16
N ILE A 85 -14.70 -9.03 0.84
CA ILE A 85 -15.94 -8.27 0.64
C ILE A 85 -15.63 -6.93 -0.04
N PHE A 86 -14.53 -6.28 0.34
CA PHE A 86 -14.18 -4.93 -0.12
C PHE A 86 -13.14 -4.91 -1.24
N TYR A 87 -12.85 -6.06 -1.84
CA TYR A 87 -11.86 -6.21 -2.90
C TYR A 87 -10.53 -5.57 -2.51
N LEU A 88 -10.01 -6.00 -1.36
CA LEU A 88 -8.73 -5.59 -0.81
C LEU A 88 -7.73 -6.75 -0.92
N PRO A 89 -6.43 -6.45 -1.02
CA PRO A 89 -5.39 -7.47 -0.92
C PRO A 89 -5.47 -8.25 0.39
N SER A 90 -5.05 -9.49 0.39
CA SER A 90 -4.83 -10.26 1.62
C SER A 90 -3.68 -9.68 2.45
N TYR A 91 -3.61 -10.05 3.73
CA TYR A 91 -2.50 -9.63 4.60
C TYR A 91 -1.13 -10.03 4.03
N THR A 92 -1.02 -11.22 3.45
CA THR A 92 0.21 -11.70 2.83
C THR A 92 0.63 -10.83 1.66
N GLU A 93 -0.32 -10.39 0.83
CA GLU A 93 -0.06 -9.49 -0.29
C GLU A 93 0.35 -8.10 0.19
N LEU A 94 -0.32 -7.55 1.21
CA LEU A 94 0.06 -6.28 1.83
C LEU A 94 1.47 -6.32 2.42
N LEU A 95 1.80 -7.40 3.14
CA LEU A 95 3.12 -7.57 3.74
C LEU A 95 4.21 -7.69 2.68
N GLU A 96 3.94 -8.44 1.63
CA GLU A 96 4.89 -8.63 0.54
C GLU A 96 5.07 -7.34 -0.28
N ALA A 97 4.00 -6.58 -0.52
CA ALA A 97 4.10 -5.26 -1.12
C ALA A 97 4.92 -4.30 -0.24
N ALA A 98 4.72 -4.31 1.08
CA ALA A 98 5.51 -3.50 2.01
C ALA A 98 7.00 -3.89 2.00
N ARG A 99 7.32 -5.19 1.84
CA ARG A 99 8.70 -5.67 1.69
C ARG A 99 9.33 -5.20 0.39
N ASN A 100 8.60 -5.27 -0.73
CA ASN A 100 9.07 -4.77 -2.03
C ASN A 100 9.30 -3.26 -1.98
N LEU A 101 8.41 -2.48 -1.35
CA LEU A 101 8.64 -1.06 -1.10
C LEU A 101 9.90 -0.82 -0.25
N ASN A 102 10.10 -1.60 0.81
CA ASN A 102 11.27 -1.47 1.66
C ASN A 102 12.58 -1.83 0.92
N LEU A 103 12.53 -2.81 0.00
CA LEU A 103 13.65 -3.15 -0.87
C LEU A 103 14.01 -1.98 -1.81
N ILE A 104 13.01 -1.37 -2.44
CA ILE A 104 13.20 -0.16 -3.26
C ILE A 104 13.83 0.96 -2.42
N HIS A 105 13.32 1.20 -1.21
CA HIS A 105 13.91 2.16 -0.27
C HIS A 105 15.40 1.91 -0.08
N SER A 106 15.80 0.68 0.24
CA SER A 106 17.22 0.32 0.42
C SER A 106 18.05 0.58 -0.83
N TYR A 107 17.53 0.28 -2.01
CA TYR A 107 18.24 0.45 -3.28
C TYR A 107 18.40 1.90 -3.70
N MET A 108 17.51 2.78 -3.23
CA MET A 108 17.52 4.21 -3.51
C MET A 108 18.36 5.01 -2.51
N LEU A 109 18.89 4.40 -1.44
CA LEU A 109 19.83 5.06 -0.53
C LEU A 109 21.19 5.27 -1.19
N GLU A 110 21.75 6.47 -1.06
CA GLU A 110 23.06 6.82 -1.64
C GLU A 110 24.18 5.88 -1.17
N GLY A 111 24.24 5.60 0.13
CA GLY A 111 25.25 4.70 0.71
C GLY A 111 25.11 3.23 0.30
N TYR A 112 23.97 2.82 -0.28
CA TYR A 112 23.78 1.43 -0.70
C TYR A 112 24.59 1.07 -1.95
N LYS A 113 24.74 2.02 -2.88
CA LYS A 113 25.59 1.81 -4.08
C LYS A 113 27.06 1.64 -3.70
N GLU A 114 27.53 2.40 -2.72
CA GLU A 114 28.89 2.29 -2.18
C GLU A 114 29.10 0.93 -1.51
N HIS A 115 28.11 0.47 -0.73
CA HIS A 115 28.13 -0.86 -0.11
C HIS A 115 28.13 -2.00 -1.14
N ILE A 116 27.35 -1.91 -2.21
CA ILE A 116 27.40 -2.92 -3.30
C ILE A 116 28.80 -2.99 -3.91
N LYS A 117 29.40 -1.83 -4.17
CA LYS A 117 30.73 -1.74 -4.79
C LYS A 117 31.81 -2.29 -3.86
N SER A 118 31.74 -2.02 -2.55
CA SER A 118 32.71 -2.54 -1.58
C SER A 118 32.60 -4.05 -1.38
N CYS A 119 31.38 -4.60 -1.40
CA CYS A 119 31.14 -6.04 -1.27
C CYS A 119 31.25 -6.81 -2.60
N ASN A 120 31.55 -6.14 -3.71
CA ASN A 120 31.63 -6.73 -5.05
C ASN A 120 30.38 -7.53 -5.45
N LEU A 121 29.21 -7.05 -5.02
CA LEU A 121 27.92 -7.68 -5.29
C LEU A 121 27.49 -7.39 -6.74
N LYS A 122 27.10 -8.44 -7.48
CA LYS A 122 26.58 -8.32 -8.85
C LYS A 122 25.06 -8.19 -8.83
N ILE A 123 24.57 -6.99 -8.50
CA ILE A 123 23.13 -6.71 -8.45
C ILE A 123 22.78 -5.72 -9.55
N HIS A 124 21.80 -6.07 -10.39
CA HIS A 124 21.25 -5.20 -11.41
C HIS A 124 20.10 -4.37 -10.83
N LEU A 125 20.44 -3.27 -10.14
CA LEU A 125 19.45 -2.43 -9.43
C LEU A 125 18.25 -2.01 -10.28
N PRO A 126 18.41 -1.53 -11.53
CA PRO A 126 17.27 -1.19 -12.39
C PRO A 126 16.25 -2.33 -12.53
N ILE A 127 16.74 -3.55 -12.76
CA ILE A 127 15.90 -4.73 -13.01
C ILE A 127 15.15 -5.12 -11.73
N GLU A 128 15.85 -5.16 -10.60
CA GLU A 128 15.24 -5.52 -9.33
C GLU A 128 14.19 -4.50 -8.87
N ILE A 129 14.45 -3.19 -9.09
CA ILE A 129 13.48 -2.14 -8.79
C ILE A 129 12.25 -2.29 -9.70
N SER A 130 12.43 -2.51 -11.00
CA SER A 130 11.31 -2.74 -11.92
C SER A 130 10.48 -3.95 -11.51
N ASN A 131 11.12 -5.10 -11.23
CA ASN A 131 10.43 -6.30 -10.75
C ASN A 131 9.65 -6.05 -9.45
N ALA A 132 10.22 -5.28 -8.52
CA ALA A 132 9.55 -4.92 -7.27
C ALA A 132 8.34 -4.02 -7.52
N ILE A 133 8.44 -3.05 -8.44
CA ILE A 133 7.33 -2.16 -8.84
C ILE A 133 6.19 -2.96 -9.45
N ASP A 134 6.50 -3.90 -10.36
CA ASP A 134 5.49 -4.73 -11.03
C ASP A 134 4.77 -5.62 -10.01
N LYS A 135 5.51 -6.28 -9.12
CA LYS A 135 4.93 -7.05 -8.00
C LYS A 135 4.05 -6.20 -7.10
N ILE A 136 4.43 -4.97 -6.78
CA ILE A 136 3.59 -4.07 -5.97
C ILE A 136 2.27 -3.77 -6.70
N GLY A 137 2.33 -3.56 -8.01
CA GLY A 137 1.15 -3.35 -8.85
C GLY A 137 0.18 -4.53 -8.80
N GLU A 138 0.70 -5.74 -8.99
CA GLU A 138 -0.09 -6.98 -8.93
C GLU A 138 -0.68 -7.21 -7.52
N LEU A 139 0.15 -7.16 -6.47
CA LEU A 139 -0.25 -7.46 -5.10
C LEU A 139 -1.26 -6.46 -4.54
N LEU A 140 -1.13 -5.18 -4.90
CA LEU A 140 -2.04 -4.14 -4.43
C LEU A 140 -3.18 -3.86 -5.42
N ASN A 141 -3.16 -4.45 -6.61
CA ASN A 141 -4.07 -4.12 -7.71
C ASN A 141 -4.11 -2.60 -7.97
N VAL A 142 -2.93 -2.00 -8.18
CA VAL A 142 -2.75 -0.56 -8.43
C VAL A 142 -1.92 -0.31 -9.68
N THR A 143 -2.21 0.78 -10.38
CA THR A 143 -1.44 1.17 -11.57
C THR A 143 -0.03 1.61 -11.20
N THR A 144 0.99 0.97 -11.80
CA THR A 144 2.41 1.33 -11.62
C THR A 144 3.11 1.71 -12.94
N SER A 145 2.41 1.60 -14.07
CA SER A 145 2.87 1.99 -15.40
C SER A 145 1.90 2.94 -16.09
N TYR A 146 2.42 3.82 -16.95
CA TYR A 146 1.62 4.66 -17.85
C TYR A 146 1.15 3.93 -19.12
N GLN A 147 1.65 2.72 -19.35
CA GLN A 147 1.19 1.90 -20.48
C GLN A 147 -0.15 1.27 -20.12
N GLU A 148 -1.12 1.32 -21.03
CA GLU A 148 -2.38 0.59 -20.86
C GLU A 148 -2.09 -0.90 -20.73
N GLU A 149 -2.65 -1.53 -19.70
CA GLU A 149 -2.70 -2.99 -19.62
C GLU A 149 -3.56 -3.49 -20.78
N THR A 150 -2.89 -3.95 -21.84
CA THR A 150 -3.53 -4.65 -22.95
C THR A 150 -3.93 -6.04 -22.46
N ASN A 151 -5.03 -6.09 -21.71
CA ASN A 151 -5.68 -7.34 -21.32
C ASN A 151 -6.12 -8.05 -22.60
N THR A 152 -5.35 -9.06 -23.01
CA THR A 152 -5.71 -10.04 -24.06
C THR A 152 -6.08 -11.35 -23.40
#